data_AF-A0A561TSX7-F1
#
_entry.id   AF-A0A561TSX7-F1
#
_cell.length_a   1.000
_cell.length_b   1.000
_cell.length_c   1.000
_cell.angle_alpha   90.00
_cell.angle_beta   90.00
_cell.angle_gamma   90.00
#
_symmetry.space_group_name_H-M   'P 1'
#
loop_
_entity.id
_entity.type
_entity.pdbx_description
1 polymer ?
#
loop_
_entity_poly.entity_id
_entity_poly.type
_entity_poly.pdbx_seq_one_letter_code
_entity_poly.pdbx_strand_id
1 'polypeptide(L)'
;MNTNGSAASLGTSADDRIQNERATIDALDDQIIESIKRRALISRKIQQVRAEEGGPRLVLSREMSVLEHYRTGLGPVGTDVAARILDLCRGALHAAFEVPAQPAPAAEGERRGT
;
A
#
# COMPACT_ATOMS: atom_id res chain seq x y z
N MET A 1 57.52 -3.55 -7.23
CA MET A 1 56.48 -4.47 -6.73
C MET A 1 55.43 -3.64 -6.04
N ASN A 2 54.27 -3.43 -6.67
CA ASN A 2 53.21 -2.58 -6.12
C ASN A 2 52.06 -3.52 -5.78
N THR A 3 51.99 -3.92 -4.51
CA THR A 3 50.97 -4.83 -3.99
C THR A 3 49.71 -4.08 -3.59
N ASN A 4 48.61 -4.56 -4.17
CA ASN A 4 47.24 -4.57 -3.66
C ASN A 4 46.61 -3.20 -3.36
N GLY A 5 45.63 -2.78 -4.15
CA GLY A 5 44.39 -3.56 -4.27
C GLY A 5 43.47 -3.01 -3.20
N SER A 6 42.85 -1.87 -3.56
CA SER A 6 41.83 -1.19 -2.79
C SER A 6 40.98 -2.22 -2.07
N ALA A 7 41.08 -2.23 -0.73
CA ALA A 7 40.23 -3.03 0.11
C ALA A 7 38.80 -2.70 -0.29
N ALA A 8 38.18 -3.63 -1.00
CA ALA A 8 36.79 -3.56 -1.42
C ALA A 8 35.99 -3.10 -0.21
N SER A 9 35.23 -2.01 -0.40
CA SER A 9 34.40 -1.45 0.65
C SER A 9 33.44 -2.54 1.14
N LEU A 10 33.72 -3.08 2.33
CA LEU A 10 32.86 -4.00 3.07
C LEU A 10 31.58 -3.30 3.61
N GLY A 11 31.20 -2.18 3.01
CA GLY A 11 29.92 -1.53 3.19
C GLY A 11 29.17 -1.63 1.87
N THR A 12 28.05 -2.35 1.90
CA THR A 12 26.92 -2.27 0.96
C THR A 12 26.87 -0.87 0.35
N SER A 13 27.02 -0.77 -0.97
CA SER A 13 27.08 0.52 -1.65
C SER A 13 25.82 1.33 -1.34
N ALA A 14 25.87 2.65 -1.52
CA ALA A 14 24.67 3.48 -1.32
C ALA A 14 23.48 2.97 -2.15
N ASP A 15 23.75 2.44 -3.35
CA ASP A 15 22.75 1.83 -4.21
C ASP A 15 22.14 0.57 -3.59
N ASP A 16 22.97 -0.35 -3.11
CA ASP A 16 22.51 -1.58 -2.45
C ASP A 16 21.67 -1.29 -1.19
N ARG A 17 21.99 -0.23 -0.43
CA ARG A 17 21.19 0.20 0.73
C ARG A 17 19.82 0.72 0.31
N ILE A 18 19.76 1.54 -0.74
CA ILE A 18 18.51 2.06 -1.29
C ILE A 18 17.63 0.92 -1.81
N GLN A 19 18.20 -0.08 -2.49
CA GLN A 19 17.43 -1.24 -2.97
C GLN A 19 16.84 -2.05 -1.80
N ASN A 20 17.60 -2.25 -0.72
CA ASN A 20 17.09 -2.94 0.47
C ASN A 20 15.96 -2.17 1.16
N GLU A 21 16.07 -0.83 1.25
CA GLU A 21 15.01 0.02 1.81
C GLU A 21 13.74 -0.03 0.93
N ARG A 22 13.88 -0.04 -0.40
CA ARG A 22 12.74 -0.20 -1.32
C ARG A 22 12.05 -1.54 -1.18
N ALA A 23 12.80 -2.64 -1.11
CA ALA A 23 12.21 -3.96 -0.85
C ALA A 23 11.45 -4.01 0.48
N THR A 24 11.90 -3.24 1.48
CA THR A 24 11.19 -3.09 2.76
C THR A 24 9.88 -2.30 2.59
N ILE A 25 9.89 -1.23 1.79
CA ILE A 25 8.67 -0.48 1.44
C ILE A 25 7.67 -1.38 0.72
N ASP A 26 8.11 -2.14 -0.28
CA ASP A 26 7.24 -3.05 -1.03
C ASP A 26 6.55 -4.07 -0.10
N ALA A 27 7.31 -4.64 0.85
CA ALA A 27 6.76 -5.56 1.85
C ALA A 27 5.77 -4.89 2.83
N LEU A 28 5.93 -3.59 3.11
CA LEU A 28 4.98 -2.82 3.91
C LEU A 28 3.72 -2.50 3.10
N ASP A 29 3.86 -2.18 1.82
CA ASP A 29 2.75 -1.91 0.92
C ASP A 29 1.86 -3.14 0.73
N ASP A 30 2.46 -4.33 0.59
CA ASP A 30 1.73 -5.60 0.59
C ASP A 30 0.90 -5.79 1.86
N GLN A 31 1.47 -5.48 3.03
CA GLN A 31 0.76 -5.57 4.31
C GLN A 31 -0.38 -4.55 4.42
N ILE A 32 -0.19 -3.33 3.90
CA ILE A 32 -1.22 -2.29 3.84
C ILE A 32 -2.38 -2.74 2.94
N ILE A 33 -2.07 -3.27 1.75
CA ILE A 33 -3.06 -3.77 0.79
C ILE A 33 -3.89 -4.89 1.41
N GLU A 34 -3.25 -5.90 2.02
CA GLU A 34 -3.96 -7.00 2.68
C GLU A 34 -4.81 -6.53 3.87
N SER A 35 -4.31 -5.55 4.63
CA SER A 35 -5.06 -4.93 5.72
C SER A 35 -6.31 -4.21 5.21
N ILE A 36 -6.21 -3.46 4.11
CA ILE A 36 -7.35 -2.77 3.48
C ILE A 36 -8.37 -3.78 2.95
N LYS A 37 -7.94 -4.84 2.26
CA LYS A 37 -8.83 -5.92 1.79
C LYS A 37 -9.60 -6.56 2.94
N ARG A 38 -8.91 -6.89 4.03
CA ARG A 38 -9.54 -7.47 5.24
C ARG A 38 -10.55 -6.50 5.86
N ARG A 39 -10.20 -5.21 5.97
CA ARG A 39 -11.10 -4.16 6.46
C ARG A 39 -12.35 -4.03 5.59
N ALA A 40 -12.21 -4.10 4.27
CA ALA A 40 -13.33 -4.05 3.33
C ALA A 40 -14.27 -5.27 3.50
N LEU A 41 -13.71 -6.47 3.66
CA LEU A 41 -14.49 -7.69 3.92
C LEU A 41 -15.33 -7.56 5.21
N ILE A 42 -14.73 -7.07 6.29
CA ILE A 42 -15.43 -6.85 7.58
C ILE A 42 -16.49 -5.76 7.43
N SER A 43 -16.19 -4.67 6.72
CA SER A 43 -17.15 -3.58 6.49
C SER A 43 -18.38 -4.06 5.74
N ARG A 44 -18.21 -4.90 4.71
CA ARG A 44 -19.33 -5.52 3.99
C ARG A 44 -20.17 -6.44 4.87
N LYS A 45 -19.55 -7.25 5.73
CA LYS A 45 -20.27 -8.10 6.70
C LYS A 45 -21.14 -7.25 7.64
N ILE A 46 -20.60 -6.14 8.15
CA ILE A 46 -21.36 -5.22 9.02
C ILE A 46 -22.54 -4.59 8.27
N GLN A 47 -22.32 -4.16 7.02
CA GLN A 47 -23.39 -3.60 6.19
C GLN A 47 -24.49 -4.61 5.87
N GLN A 48 -24.12 -5.87 5.64
CA GLN A 48 -25.08 -6.95 5.42
C GLN A 48 -25.99 -7.15 6.63
N VAL A 49 -25.40 -7.28 7.84
CA VAL A 49 -26.17 -7.41 9.09
C VAL A 49 -27.16 -6.25 9.25
N ARG A 50 -26.71 -5.01 9.00
CA ARG A 50 -27.59 -3.84 9.07
C ARG A 50 -28.73 -3.88 8.04
N ALA A 51 -28.44 -4.32 6.83
CA ALA A 51 -29.46 -4.45 5.79
C ALA A 51 -30.51 -5.51 6.17
N GLU A 52 -30.08 -6.62 6.77
CA GLU A 52 -30.97 -7.66 7.30
C GLU A 52 -31.87 -7.14 8.43
N GLU A 53 -31.35 -6.21 9.26
CA GLU A 53 -32.10 -5.55 10.34
C GLU A 53 -32.95 -4.34 9.87
N GLY A 54 -32.97 -4.01 8.57
CA GLY A 54 -33.68 -2.84 8.03
C GLY A 54 -33.06 -1.49 8.40
N GLY A 55 -31.82 -1.50 8.89
CA GLY A 55 -31.07 -0.32 9.27
C GLY A 55 -30.47 0.45 8.09
N PRO A 56 -30.01 1.70 8.32
CA PRO A 56 -29.38 2.48 7.26
C PRO A 56 -28.05 1.87 6.83
N ARG A 57 -27.78 1.90 5.52
CA ARG A 57 -26.51 1.41 4.93
C ARG A 57 -25.28 2.12 5.48
N LEU A 58 -25.43 3.38 5.90
CA LEU A 58 -24.36 4.24 6.40
C LEU A 58 -24.74 4.83 7.76
N VAL A 59 -23.75 4.98 8.64
CA VAL A 59 -23.92 5.59 9.96
C VAL A 59 -22.88 6.70 10.10
N LEU A 60 -23.33 7.93 9.88
CA LEU A 60 -22.46 9.12 9.81
C LEU A 60 -21.54 9.25 11.03
N SER A 61 -22.06 9.02 12.23
CA SER A 61 -21.26 9.09 13.47
C SER A 61 -20.07 8.14 13.43
N ARG A 62 -20.24 6.93 12.88
CA ARG A 62 -19.15 5.96 12.72
C ARG A 62 -18.14 6.42 11.68
N GLU A 63 -18.60 7.04 10.59
CA GLU A 63 -17.69 7.57 9.56
C GLU A 63 -16.82 8.68 10.12
N MET A 64 -17.42 9.61 10.88
CA MET A 64 -16.69 10.68 11.57
C MET A 64 -15.64 10.12 12.54
N SER A 65 -15.95 9.06 13.29
CA SER A 65 -14.95 8.41 14.15
C SER A 65 -13.79 7.80 13.37
N VAL A 66 -14.02 7.29 12.17
CA VAL A 66 -12.94 6.75 11.32
C VAL A 66 -12.07 7.88 10.80
N LEU A 67 -12.67 8.96 10.28
CA LEU A 67 -11.93 10.13 9.80
C LEU A 67 -11.03 10.68 10.92
N GLU A 68 -11.58 10.85 12.13
CA GLU A 68 -10.84 11.35 13.28
C GLU A 68 -9.70 10.42 13.71
N HIS A 69 -9.92 9.11 13.67
CA HIS A 69 -8.89 8.13 14.01
C HIS A 69 -7.68 8.23 13.07
N TYR A 70 -7.90 8.31 11.76
CA TYR A 70 -6.80 8.49 10.81
C TYR A 70 -6.18 9.88 10.89
N ARG A 71 -6.97 10.93 11.15
CA ARG A 71 -6.44 12.28 11.38
C ARG A 71 -5.50 12.33 12.58
N THR A 72 -5.84 11.61 13.66
CA THR A 72 -4.99 11.51 14.85
C THR A 72 -3.69 10.77 14.56
N GLY A 73 -3.74 9.70 13.75
CA GLY A 73 -2.57 8.88 13.42
C GLY A 73 -1.64 9.46 12.35
N LEU A 74 -2.19 10.14 11.35
CA LEU A 74 -1.47 10.60 10.15
C LEU A 74 -1.48 12.13 9.99
N GLY A 75 -2.07 12.87 10.94
CA GLY A 75 -2.25 14.31 10.84
C GLY A 75 -3.32 14.71 9.80
N PRO A 76 -3.25 15.93 9.24
CA PRO A 76 -4.29 16.46 8.36
C PRO A 76 -4.61 15.55 7.15
N VAL A 77 -3.58 14.98 6.52
CA VAL A 77 -3.70 14.06 5.37
C VAL A 77 -4.43 12.76 5.72
N GLY A 78 -4.50 12.40 7.00
CA GLY A 78 -5.20 11.21 7.47
C GLY A 78 -6.70 11.23 7.14
N THR A 79 -7.31 12.41 7.11
CA THR A 79 -8.73 12.56 6.75
C THR A 79 -8.97 12.09 5.32
N ASP A 80 -8.10 12.46 4.37
CA ASP A 80 -8.21 12.09 2.96
C ASP A 80 -7.97 10.59 2.76
N VAL A 81 -6.98 10.03 3.46
CA VAL A 81 -6.71 8.59 3.45
C VAL A 81 -7.94 7.82 3.95
N ALA A 82 -8.53 8.24 5.06
CA ALA A 82 -9.73 7.61 5.60
C ALA A 82 -10.92 7.72 4.64
N ALA A 83 -11.13 8.86 3.98
CA ALA A 83 -12.17 9.03 2.98
C ALA A 83 -12.03 7.99 1.85
N ARG A 84 -10.83 7.84 1.28
CA ARG A 84 -10.58 6.83 0.22
C ARG A 84 -10.78 5.40 0.69
N ILE A 85 -10.34 5.07 1.90
CA ILE A 85 -10.56 3.73 2.47
C ILE A 85 -12.06 3.46 2.67
N LEU A 86 -12.83 4.46 3.12
CA LEU A 86 -14.27 4.35 3.26
C LEU A 86 -14.97 4.14 1.91
N ASP A 87 -14.53 4.85 0.87
CA ASP A 87 -15.03 4.68 -0.50
C ASP A 87 -14.78 3.25 -1.04
N LEU A 88 -13.55 2.75 -0.87
CA LEU A 88 -13.16 1.39 -1.25
C LEU A 88 -14.02 0.33 -0.55
N CYS A 89 -14.30 0.52 0.74
CA CYS A 89 -15.07 -0.45 1.53
C CYS A 89 -16.56 -0.49 1.18
N ARG A 90 -17.12 0.58 0.59
CA ARG A 90 -18.55 0.71 0.25
C ARG A 90 -18.87 0.31 -1.19
N GLY A 91 -17.86 0.03 -2.01
CA GLY A 91 -18.03 -0.46 -3.38
C GLY A 91 -18.27 0.63 -4.44
N ALA A 92 -18.14 1.92 -4.10
CA ALA A 92 -18.40 3.02 -5.04
C ALA A 92 -17.27 3.29 -6.05
N LEU A 93 -16.16 2.52 -6.02
CA LEU A 93 -15.03 2.66 -6.95
C LEU A 93 -14.48 1.31 -7.45
N HIS A 94 -15.30 0.27 -7.53
CA HIS A 94 -14.87 -0.97 -8.19
C HIS A 94 -14.60 -0.77 -9.71
N ALA A 95 -14.86 0.41 -10.28
CA ALA A 95 -14.50 0.74 -11.67
C ALA A 95 -13.07 1.31 -11.84
N ALA A 96 -12.38 1.72 -10.77
CA ALA A 96 -11.10 2.44 -10.89
C ALA A 96 -9.85 1.61 -10.50
N PHE A 97 -10.04 0.37 -10.05
CA PHE A 97 -8.97 -0.49 -9.51
C PHE A 97 -8.69 -1.74 -10.36
N GLU A 98 -9.04 -1.71 -11.65
CA GLU A 98 -8.47 -2.67 -12.60
C GLU A 98 -7.01 -2.27 -12.81
N VAL A 99 -6.13 -2.90 -12.03
CA VAL A 99 -4.67 -2.72 -12.15
C VAL A 99 -4.26 -3.34 -13.48
N PRO A 100 -3.82 -2.57 -14.49
CA PRO A 100 -3.20 -3.19 -15.67
C PRO A 100 -1.95 -3.91 -15.19
N ALA A 101 -1.85 -5.21 -15.50
CA ALA A 101 -0.67 -6.01 -15.23
C ALA A 101 0.56 -5.27 -15.77
N GLN A 102 1.42 -4.81 -14.87
CA GLN A 102 2.68 -4.17 -15.23
C GLN A 102 3.47 -5.16 -16.10
N PRO A 103 3.83 -4.83 -17.36
CA PRO A 103 4.69 -5.72 -18.12
C PRO A 103 6.04 -5.84 -17.40
N ALA A 104 6.53 -7.07 -17.29
CA ALA A 104 7.80 -7.39 -16.65
C ALA A 104 8.92 -6.46 -17.15
N PRO A 105 9.86 -6.04 -16.27
CA PRO A 105 10.96 -5.18 -16.70
C PRO A 105 11.75 -5.90 -17.78
N ALA A 106 11.90 -5.24 -18.93
CA ALA A 106 12.74 -5.71 -20.01
C ALA A 106 14.16 -5.95 -19.46
N ALA A 107 14.66 -7.17 -19.64
CA ALA A 107 16.00 -7.55 -19.24
C ALA A 107 17.02 -6.66 -19.97
N GLU A 108 17.61 -5.71 -19.24
CA GLU A 108 18.84 -5.05 -19.67
C GLU A 108 20.00 -6.03 -19.48
N GLY A 109 20.70 -6.35 -20.56
CA GLY A 109 22.03 -6.94 -20.44
C GLY A 109 22.50 -7.80 -21.59
N GLU A 110 22.72 -7.24 -22.77
CA GLU A 110 23.76 -7.78 -23.66
C GLU A 110 24.39 -6.67 -24.51
N ARG A 111 25.29 -5.89 -23.90
CA ARG A 111 26.39 -5.27 -24.64
C ARG A 111 27.66 -6.08 -24.34
N ARG A 112 28.07 -6.97 -25.25
CA ARG A 112 29.47 -7.38 -25.36
C ARG A 112 29.80 -7.99 -26.73
N GLY A 113 30.82 -7.43 -27.39
CA GLY A 113 31.59 -8.01 -28.50
C GLY A 113 30.91 -7.85 -29.86
N THR A 114 31.52 -7.31 -30.91
CA THR A 114 32.93 -7.16 -31.32
C THR A 114 33.08 -5.95 -32.21
#